data_AF-B0U3Y1-F1
#
_entry.id   AF-B0U3Y1-F1
#
_cell.length_a   1.000
_cell.length_b   1.000
_cell.length_c   1.000
_cell.angle_alpha   90.00
_cell.angle_beta   90.00
_cell.angle_gamma   90.00
#
_symmetry.space_group_name_H-M   'P 1'
#
loop_
_entity.id
_entity.type
_entity.pdbx_description
1 polymer ?
#
loop_
_entity_poly.entity_id
_entity_poly.type
_entity_poly.pdbx_seq_one_letter_code
_entity_poly.pdbx_strand_id
1 'polypeptide(L)'
;MPKHSPPDTSPVARFEQSLQELEQLVQNMETGALSLEQSLGAYERGIALYRECHQALEQAQLRVRILSDPMRPDDGEPFDPSIVSTSQ
;
A
#
# COMPACT_ATOMS: atom_id res chain seq x y z
N MET A 1 -24.40 1.26 23.38
CA MET A 1 -22.95 1.51 23.27
C MET A 1 -22.52 1.21 21.85
N PRO A 2 -21.96 2.17 21.09
CA PRO A 2 -21.36 1.88 19.80
C PRO A 2 -20.13 0.98 20.04
N LYS A 3 -20.15 -0.22 19.47
CA LYS A 3 -19.01 -1.12 19.43
C LYS A 3 -17.94 -0.45 18.57
N HIS A 4 -16.97 0.19 19.20
CA HIS A 4 -15.73 0.54 18.51
C HIS A 4 -14.95 -0.75 18.40
N SER A 5 -15.11 -1.45 17.28
CA SER A 5 -14.24 -2.59 16.95
C SER A 5 -12.79 -2.08 16.95
N PRO A 6 -11.85 -2.78 17.60
CA PRO A 6 -10.45 -2.36 17.59
C PRO A 6 -9.99 -2.20 16.13
N PRO A 7 -9.16 -1.19 15.82
CA PRO A 7 -8.74 -0.93 14.45
C PRO A 7 -8.18 -2.24 13.88
N ASP A 8 -8.78 -2.70 12.78
CA ASP A 8 -8.45 -3.96 12.14
C ASP A 8 -6.92 -4.04 11.99
N THR A 9 -6.29 -4.89 12.80
CA THR A 9 -4.82 -4.91 12.95
C THR A 9 -4.17 -5.86 11.93
N SER A 10 -4.94 -6.38 10.97
CA SER A 10 -4.41 -7.27 9.94
C SER A 10 -3.48 -6.50 9.00
N PRO A 11 -2.47 -7.16 8.40
CA PRO A 11 -1.60 -6.51 7.41
C PRO A 11 -2.38 -5.86 6.26
N VAL A 12 -3.48 -6.51 5.82
CA VAL A 12 -4.37 -5.99 4.79
C VAL A 12 -5.08 -4.73 5.26
N ALA A 13 -5.70 -4.73 6.44
CA ALA A 13 -6.40 -3.55 6.95
C ALA A 13 -5.45 -2.37 7.19
N ARG A 14 -4.22 -2.62 7.63
CA ARG A 14 -3.18 -1.59 7.74
C ARG A 14 -2.80 -1.01 6.38
N PHE A 15 -2.64 -1.86 5.35
CA PHE A 15 -2.39 -1.41 3.98
C PHE A 15 -3.52 -0.50 3.47
N GLU A 16 -4.78 -0.94 3.59
CA GLU A 16 -5.94 -0.16 3.16
C GLU A 16 -6.02 1.19 3.87
N GLN A 17 -5.73 1.23 5.18
CA GLN A 17 -5.68 2.47 5.95
C GLN A 17 -4.56 3.41 5.47
N SER A 18 -3.33 2.92 5.32
CA SER A 18 -2.20 3.75 4.84
C SER A 18 -2.42 4.23 3.40
N LEU A 19 -3.04 3.41 2.55
CA LEU A 19 -3.40 3.78 1.18
C LEU A 19 -4.45 4.88 1.15
N GLN A 20 -5.54 4.71 1.91
CA GLN A 20 -6.60 5.72 2.00
C GLN A 20 -6.07 7.06 2.53
N GLU A 21 -5.18 7.03 3.53
CA GLU A 21 -4.57 8.24 4.06
C GLU A 21 -3.66 8.92 3.03
N LEU A 22 -2.90 8.14 2.25
CA LEU A 22 -2.07 8.65 1.17
C LEU A 22 -2.90 9.31 0.07
N GLU A 23 -3.99 8.67 -0.37
CA GLU A 23 -4.91 9.23 -1.37
C GLU A 23 -5.51 10.55 -0.90
N GLN A 24 -5.96 10.63 0.36
CA GLN A 24 -6.52 11.85 0.91
C GLN A 24 -5.47 12.96 1.01
N LEU A 25 -4.24 12.61 1.36
CA LEU A 25 -3.12 13.56 1.44
C LEU A 25 -2.76 14.10 0.06
N VAL A 26 -2.68 13.23 -0.95
CA VAL A 26 -2.42 13.64 -2.35
C VAL A 26 -3.53 14.56 -2.84
N GLN A 27 -4.80 14.20 -2.63
CA GLN A 27 -5.94 15.04 -3.00
C GLN A 27 -5.84 16.43 -2.36
N ASN A 28 -5.44 16.52 -1.10
CA ASN A 28 -5.23 17.80 -0.42
C ASN A 28 -4.08 18.60 -1.02
N MET A 29 -2.97 17.95 -1.38
CA MET A 29 -1.83 18.60 -2.04
C MET A 29 -2.20 19.15 -3.43
N GLU A 30 -3.03 18.42 -4.19
CA GLU A 30 -3.49 18.81 -5.53
C GLU A 30 -4.41 20.05 -5.52
N THR A 31 -5.06 20.36 -4.39
CA THR A 31 -5.86 21.59 -4.27
C THR A 31 -5.02 22.87 -4.42
N GLY A 32 -3.70 22.79 -4.17
CA GLY A 32 -2.80 23.94 -4.18
C GLY A 32 -3.02 24.92 -3.02
N ALA A 33 -3.86 24.59 -2.03
CA ALA A 33 -4.19 25.48 -0.91
C ALA A 33 -3.16 25.45 0.24
N LEU A 34 -2.15 24.57 0.17
CA LEU A 34 -1.13 24.42 1.19
C LEU A 34 -0.04 25.49 1.05
N SER A 35 0.38 26.09 2.17
CA SER A 35 1.62 26.87 2.22
C SER A 35 2.84 25.98 1.93
N LEU A 36 4.01 26.60 1.71
CA LEU A 36 5.26 25.87 1.45
C LEU A 36 5.61 24.90 2.59
N GLU A 37 5.54 25.34 3.85
CA GLU A 37 5.83 24.50 5.02
C GLU A 37 4.84 23.33 5.13
N GLN A 38 3.54 23.59 4.90
CA GLN A 38 2.53 22.53 4.88
C GLN A 38 2.75 21.55 3.73
N SER A 39 3.16 22.03 2.57
CA SER A 39 3.48 21.19 1.40
C SER A 39 4.67 20.28 1.68
N LEU A 40 5.71 20.79 2.34
CA LEU A 40 6.87 19.98 2.75
C LEU A 40 6.47 18.91 3.77
N GLY A 41 5.72 19.27 4.82
CA GLY A 41 5.25 18.29 5.80
C GLY A 41 4.29 17.25 5.21
N ALA A 42 3.42 17.66 4.28
CA ALA A 42 2.57 16.73 3.53
C ALA A 42 3.41 15.77 2.68
N TYR A 43 4.44 16.27 1.99
CA TYR A 43 5.35 15.44 1.21
C TYR A 43 6.08 14.41 2.08
N GLU A 44 6.65 14.81 3.22
CA GLU A 44 7.31 13.89 4.16
C GLU A 44 6.37 12.78 4.64
N ARG A 45 5.14 13.14 5.02
CA ARG A 45 4.11 12.17 5.41
C ARG A 45 3.72 11.26 4.25
N GLY A 46 3.56 11.80 3.04
CA GLY A 46 3.27 11.03 1.83
C GLY A 46 4.35 9.99 1.53
N ILE A 47 5.64 10.35 1.68
CA ILE A 47 6.75 9.41 1.54
C ILE A 47 6.71 8.32 2.61
N ALA A 48 6.36 8.64 3.85
CA ALA A 48 6.21 7.64 4.91
C ALA A 48 5.09 6.63 4.59
N LEU A 49 3.90 7.12 4.22
CA LEU A 49 2.75 6.29 3.84
C LEU A 49 3.05 5.44 2.61
N TYR A 50 3.68 6.03 1.58
CA TYR A 50 4.11 5.29 0.39
C TYR A 50 5.02 4.11 0.75
N ARG A 51 5.99 4.32 1.64
CA ARG A 51 6.90 3.25 2.08
C ARG A 51 6.18 2.16 2.84
N GLU A 52 5.20 2.49 3.68
CA GLU A 52 4.36 1.50 4.36
C GLU A 52 3.56 0.65 3.37
N CYS A 53 2.89 1.31 2.41
CA CYS A 53 2.14 0.62 1.36
C CYS A 53 3.05 -0.30 0.53
N HIS A 54 4.21 0.22 0.10
CA HIS A 54 5.20 -0.55 -0.65
C HIS A 54 5.69 -1.76 0.14
N GLN A 55 6.02 -1.59 1.43
CA GLN A 55 6.45 -2.71 2.28
C GLN A 55 5.36 -3.77 2.42
N ALA A 56 4.11 -3.39 2.59
CA ALA A 56 3.00 -4.33 2.67
C ALA A 56 2.84 -5.13 1.36
N LEU A 57 2.96 -4.48 0.20
CA LEU A 57 2.93 -5.14 -1.11
C LEU A 57 4.10 -6.10 -1.29
N GLU A 58 5.32 -5.72 -0.93
CA GLU A 58 6.50 -6.60 -0.99
C GLU A 58 6.31 -7.86 -0.13
N GLN A 59 5.74 -7.72 1.08
CA GLN A 59 5.43 -8.87 1.94
C GLN A 59 4.35 -9.76 1.32
N ALA A 60 3.33 -9.18 0.70
CA ALA A 60 2.30 -9.93 0.00
C ALA A 60 2.89 -10.70 -1.19
N GLN A 61 3.74 -10.06 -2.00
CA GLN A 61 4.42 -10.68 -3.13
C GLN A 61 5.34 -11.83 -2.68
N LEU A 62 6.14 -11.63 -1.62
CA LEU A 62 6.97 -12.68 -1.05
C LEU A 62 6.12 -13.86 -0.57
N ARG A 63 4.98 -13.58 0.07
CA ARG A 63 4.06 -14.63 0.52
C ARG A 63 3.46 -15.40 -0.64
N VAL A 64 3.07 -14.72 -1.71
CA VAL A 64 2.60 -15.35 -2.95
C VAL A 64 3.70 -16.22 -3.54
N ARG A 65 4.95 -15.75 -3.62
CA ARG A 65 6.06 -16.52 -4.17
C ARG A 65 6.32 -17.81 -3.40
N ILE A 66 6.35 -17.75 -2.06
CA ILE A 66 6.53 -18.93 -1.20
C ILE A 66 5.38 -19.93 -1.36
N LEU A 67 4.14 -19.47 -1.56
CA LEU A 67 2.97 -20.33 -1.73
C LEU A 67 2.91 -20.95 -3.14
N SER A 68 3.29 -20.20 -4.17
CA SER A 68 3.32 -20.67 -5.55
C SER A 68 4.46 -21.66 -5.79
N ASP A 69 5.62 -21.44 -5.16
CA ASP A 69 6.74 -22.37 -5.24
C ASP A 69 7.50 -22.47 -3.90
N PRO A 70 7.13 -23.41 -3.03
CA PRO A 70 7.78 -23.55 -1.73
C PRO A 70 9.22 -24.09 -1.85
N MET A 71 9.58 -24.71 -2.98
CA MET A 71 10.89 -25.36 -3.16
C MET A 71 11.94 -24.40 -3.74
N ARG A 72 11.50 -23.32 -4.40
CA ARG A 72 12.36 -22.27 -4.97
C ARG A 72 11.73 -20.88 -4.76
N PRO A 73 11.83 -20.34 -3.53
CA PRO A 73 11.30 -19.01 -3.21
C PRO A 73 12.10 -17.86 -3.82
N ASP A 74 13.26 -18.12 -4.45
CA ASP A 74 14.04 -17.11 -5.16
C ASP A 74 13.70 -17.10 -6.67
N ASP A 75 13.47 -18.27 -7.27
CA ASP A 75 13.20 -18.45 -8.71
C ASP A 75 11.73 -18.25 -9.12
N GLY A 76 10.84 -17.91 -8.19
CA GLY A 76 9.45 -17.62 -8.52
C GLY A 76 9.33 -16.29 -9.25
N GLU A 77 8.96 -16.33 -10.53
CA GLU A 77 8.63 -15.13 -11.31
C GLU A 77 7.65 -14.23 -10.51
N PRO A 78 7.89 -12.90 -10.44
CA PRO A 78 6.96 -12.00 -9.79
C PRO A 78 5.57 -12.17 -10.41
N PHE A 79 4.52 -12.09 -9.57
CA PHE A 79 3.15 -12.07 -10.07
C PHE A 79 2.95 -10.82 -10.93
N ASP A 80 2.95 -11.00 -12.24
CA ASP A 80 2.66 -9.95 -13.20
C ASP A 80 1.15 -9.94 -13.49
N PRO A 81 0.36 -8.98 -12.96
CA PRO A 81 -1.06 -8.92 -13.25
C PRO A 81 -1.36 -8.67 -14.74
N SER A 82 -0.40 -8.19 -15.54
CA SER A 82 -0.59 -7.96 -16.97
C SER A 82 -0.72 -9.25 -17.78
N ILE A 83 -0.22 -10.39 -17.27
CA ILE A 83 -0.41 -11.70 -17.91
C ILE A 83 -1.83 -12.25 -17.73
N VAL A 84 -2.60 -11.71 -16.77
CA VAL A 84 -3.99 -12.18 -16.49
C VAL A 84 -5.03 -11.45 -17.36
N SER A 85 -4.59 -10.57 -18.28
CA SER A 85 -5.48 -9.84 -19.19
C SER A 85 -5.12 -10.12 -20.64
N THR A 86 -5.45 -11.31 -21.16
CA THR A 86 -5.90 -11.50 -22.56
C THR A 86 -6.58 -12.86 -22.69
N SER A 87 -7.88 -12.91 -22.39
CA SER A 87 -8.81 -13.69 -23.21
C SER A 87 -9.72 -12.66 -23.88
N GLN A 88 -9.35 -12.29 -25.10
CA GLN A 88 -10.37 -12.06 -26.12
C GLN A 88 -10.84 -13.44 -26.61
#